data_AF-A0A1E7DQ79-F1
#
_entry.id   AF-A0A1E7DQ79-F1
#
_cell.length_a   1.000
_cell.length_b   1.000
_cell.length_c   1.000
_cell.angle_alpha   90.00
_cell.angle_beta   90.00
_cell.angle_gamma   90.00
#
_symmetry.space_group_name_H-M   'P 1'
#
loop_
_entity.id
_entity.type
_entity.pdbx_description
1 polymer ?
#
loop_
_entity_poly.entity_id
_entity_poly.type
_entity_poly.pdbx_seq_one_letter_code
_entity_poly.pdbx_strand_id
1 'polypeptide(L)'
;MAYRGAVIEQQWTPEEVQAYCFEKFESNRPVYLRNTKKQTRPKRTVNSNGNLSKAQYVRFMEKGIDDEHILAKYQDLTPERLEMAKKRWGFA
;
A
#
# COMPACT_ATOMS: atom_id res chain seq x y z
N MET A 1 33.30 39.87 -1.59
CA MET A 1 33.58 38.73 -2.50
C MET A 1 32.48 37.70 -2.34
N ALA A 2 31.50 37.68 -3.25
CA ALA A 2 30.43 36.69 -3.21
C ALA A 2 30.83 35.50 -4.09
N TYR A 3 31.26 34.40 -3.47
CA TYR A 3 31.43 33.12 -4.14
C TYR A 3 30.05 32.53 -4.42
N ARG A 4 29.31 33.10 -5.38
CA ARG A 4 28.18 32.41 -6.00
C ARG A 4 28.72 31.66 -7.20
N GLY A 5 29.27 30.47 -6.94
CA GLY A 5 29.48 29.51 -8.00
C GLY A 5 28.14 29.28 -8.67
N ALA A 6 28.07 29.45 -9.99
CA ALA A 6 26.90 29.11 -10.77
C ALA A 6 26.60 27.63 -10.48
N VAL A 7 25.50 27.36 -9.78
CA VAL A 7 24.95 26.01 -9.73
C VAL A 7 24.47 25.76 -11.14
N ILE A 8 25.31 25.12 -11.94
CA ILE A 8 24.90 24.51 -13.19
C ILE A 8 23.95 23.41 -12.73
N GLU A 9 22.68 23.74 -12.64
CA GLU A 9 21.61 22.77 -12.49
C GLU A 9 21.73 21.86 -13.70
N GLN A 10 22.46 20.77 -13.52
CA GLN A 10 22.57 19.71 -14.51
C GLN A 10 21.14 19.16 -14.61
N GLN A 11 20.37 19.68 -15.56
CA GLN A 11 19.06 19.17 -15.91
C GLN A 11 19.30 17.90 -16.70
N TRP A 12 19.46 16.79 -15.98
CA TRP A 12 19.52 15.49 -16.61
C TRP A 12 18.19 15.24 -17.31
N THR A 13 18.24 14.97 -18.60
CA THR A 13 17.07 14.51 -19.33
C THR A 13 16.68 13.11 -18.82
N PRO A 14 15.39 12.72 -18.90
CA PRO A 14 14.97 11.38 -18.48
C PRO A 14 15.75 10.25 -19.16
N GLU A 15 16.22 10.47 -20.38
CA GLU A 15 17.04 9.53 -21.15
C GLU A 15 18.45 9.41 -20.58
N GLU A 16 19.10 10.53 -20.23
CA GLU A 16 20.41 10.53 -19.58
C GLU A 16 20.35 9.89 -18.19
N VAL A 17 19.28 10.14 -17.43
CA VAL A 17 19.06 9.49 -16.13
C VAL A 17 18.91 7.97 -16.32
N GLN A 18 18.17 7.52 -17.34
CA GLN A 18 18.03 6.10 -17.63
C GLN A 18 19.35 5.46 -18.05
N ALA A 19 20.11 6.11 -18.93
CA ALA A 19 21.42 5.64 -19.36
C ALA A 19 22.40 5.52 -18.19
N TYR A 20 22.45 6.55 -17.33
CA TYR A 20 23.25 6.55 -16.11
C TYR A 20 22.80 5.45 -15.14
N CYS A 21 21.49 5.28 -14.95
CA CYS A 21 20.98 4.24 -14.07
C CYS A 21 21.36 2.84 -14.56
N PHE A 22 21.29 2.63 -15.88
CA PHE A 22 21.69 1.36 -16.50
C PHE A 22 23.19 1.11 -16.33
N GLU A 23 24.03 2.11 -16.63
CA GLU A 23 25.49 2.02 -16.54
C GLU A 23 25.97 1.80 -15.11
N LYS A 24 25.37 2.45 -14.10
CA LYS A 24 25.84 2.37 -12.71
C LYS A 24 25.23 1.23 -11.91
N PHE A 25 23.94 0.93 -12.11
CA PHE A 25 23.21 0.01 -11.25
C PHE A 25 22.88 -1.32 -11.91
N GLU A 26 22.39 -1.34 -13.15
CA GLU A 26 22.03 -2.60 -13.82
C GLU A 26 23.27 -3.38 -14.28
N SER A 27 24.36 -2.70 -14.66
CA SER A 27 25.64 -3.35 -14.99
C SER A 27 26.26 -4.10 -13.80
N ASN A 28 26.19 -3.51 -12.60
CA ASN A 28 26.73 -4.06 -11.34
C ASN A 28 25.79 -5.07 -10.67
N ARG A 29 24.65 -5.37 -11.29
CA ARG A 29 23.69 -6.31 -10.73
C ARG A 29 24.29 -7.71 -10.64
N PRO A 30 24.25 -8.36 -9.45
CA PRO A 30 24.77 -9.71 -9.28
C PRO A 30 24.15 -10.71 -10.27
N VAL A 31 24.96 -11.64 -10.78
CA VAL A 31 24.57 -12.60 -11.84
C VAL A 31 23.28 -13.36 -11.50
N TYR A 32 23.12 -13.77 -10.23
CA TYR A 32 21.95 -14.50 -9.75
C TYR A 32 20.66 -13.65 -9.70
N LEU A 33 20.77 -12.32 -9.73
CA LEU A 33 19.63 -11.38 -9.77
C LEU A 33 19.31 -10.89 -11.17
N ARG A 34 20.17 -11.11 -12.18
CA ARG A 34 19.91 -10.64 -13.55
C ARG A 34 18.71 -11.36 -14.20
N ASN A 35 18.53 -12.64 -13.88
CA ASN A 35 17.48 -13.49 -14.47
C ASN A 35 16.21 -13.60 -13.62
N THR A 36 16.17 -12.98 -12.44
CA THR A 36 14.94 -12.93 -11.66
C THR A 36 13.97 -12.02 -12.40
N LYS A 37 12.98 -12.61 -13.09
CA LYS A 37 11.79 -11.86 -13.54
C LYS A 37 11.35 -11.02 -12.34
N LYS A 38 11.09 -9.73 -12.55
CA LYS A 38 10.49 -8.86 -11.54
C LYS A 38 9.22 -9.57 -11.12
N GLN A 39 9.28 -10.34 -10.04
CA GLN A 39 8.12 -10.96 -9.42
C GLN A 39 7.26 -9.74 -9.12
N THR A 40 6.19 -9.56 -9.89
CA THR A 40 5.21 -8.52 -9.67
C THR A 40 4.80 -8.76 -8.24
N ARG A 41 5.30 -7.93 -7.31
CA ARG A 41 5.03 -8.12 -5.89
C ARG A 41 3.53 -8.34 -5.81
N PRO A 42 3.04 -9.44 -5.21
CA PRO A 42 1.61 -9.66 -5.14
C PRO A 42 1.05 -8.37 -4.54
N LYS A 43 0.18 -7.69 -5.30
CA LYS A 43 -0.50 -6.50 -4.81
C LYS A 43 -1.11 -6.95 -3.50
N ARG A 44 -0.70 -6.34 -2.38
CA ARG A 44 -1.34 -6.59 -1.09
C ARG A 44 -2.81 -6.27 -1.31
N THR A 45 -3.63 -7.30 -1.48
CA THR A 45 -5.07 -7.17 -1.40
C THR A 45 -5.33 -6.87 0.06
N VAL A 46 -5.44 -5.59 0.37
CA VAL A 46 -6.11 -5.15 1.59
C VAL A 46 -7.54 -5.66 1.40
N ASN A 47 -7.81 -6.84 1.98
CA ASN A 47 -9.13 -7.47 2.13
C ASN A 47 -10.14 -7.16 1.01
N SER A 48 -9.89 -7.62 -0.22
CA SER A 48 -10.72 -7.38 -1.40
C SER A 48 -12.11 -8.05 -1.40
N ASN A 49 -12.60 -8.54 -0.25
CA ASN A 49 -13.87 -9.26 -0.17
C ASN A 49 -14.98 -8.46 0.54
N GLY A 50 -14.80 -7.16 0.82
CA GLY A 50 -15.84 -6.32 1.45
C GLY A 50 -16.25 -6.74 2.88
N ASN A 51 -15.74 -7.87 3.38
CA ASN A 51 -16.11 -8.44 4.66
C ASN A 51 -15.29 -7.83 5.78
N LEU A 52 -15.99 -7.25 6.75
CA LEU A 52 -15.45 -6.79 8.02
C LEU A 52 -14.93 -7.99 8.84
N SER A 53 -13.67 -7.92 9.31
CA SER A 53 -13.11 -8.96 10.18
C SER A 53 -13.35 -8.67 11.66
N LYS A 54 -13.31 -9.71 12.51
CA LYS A 54 -13.44 -9.57 13.97
C LYS A 54 -12.45 -8.55 14.54
N ALA A 55 -11.19 -8.60 14.10
CA ALA A 55 -10.15 -7.70 14.58
C ALA A 55 -10.38 -6.24 14.12
N GLN A 56 -10.97 -6.03 12.95
CA GLN A 56 -11.36 -4.69 12.51
C GLN A 56 -12.53 -4.17 13.35
N TYR A 57 -13.53 -4.99 13.61
CA TYR A 57 -14.67 -4.65 14.46
C TYR A 57 -14.26 -4.24 15.88
N VAL A 58 -13.39 -5.03 16.52
CA VAL A 58 -12.85 -4.70 17.86
C VAL A 58 -12.14 -3.34 17.86
N ARG A 59 -11.31 -3.06 16.84
CA ARG A 59 -10.63 -1.76 16.70
C ARG A 59 -11.60 -0.60 16.47
N PHE A 60 -12.77 -0.84 15.88
CA PHE A 60 -13.81 0.18 15.76
C PHE A 60 -14.49 0.42 17.11
N MET A 61 -14.81 -0.64 17.85
CA MET A 61 -15.36 -0.51 19.21
C MET A 61 -14.38 0.19 20.18
N GLU A 62 -13.09 -0.14 20.14
CA GLU A 62 -12.04 0.53 20.94
C GLU A 62 -11.94 2.04 20.63
N LYS A 63 -12.34 2.44 19.43
CA LYS A 63 -12.37 3.84 18.99
C LYS A 63 -13.71 4.54 19.24
N GLY A 64 -14.69 3.84 19.81
CA GLY A 64 -16.05 4.35 19.98
C GLY A 64 -16.76 4.62 18.65
N ILE A 65 -16.46 3.83 17.61
CA ILE A 65 -17.12 3.93 16.31
C ILE A 65 -18.34 3.02 16.31
N ASP A 66 -19.51 3.62 16.16
CA ASP A 66 -20.79 2.92 16.17
C ASP A 66 -21.02 2.09 14.90
N ASP A 67 -21.91 1.09 15.01
CA ASP A 67 -22.22 0.18 13.92
C ASP A 67 -22.77 0.88 12.67
N GLU A 68 -23.55 1.96 12.83
CA GLU A 68 -24.05 2.77 11.71
C GLU A 68 -22.89 3.34 10.88
N HIS A 69 -21.83 3.79 11.56
CA HIS A 69 -20.64 4.34 10.94
C HIS A 69 -19.81 3.26 10.24
N ILE A 70 -19.81 2.05 10.80
CA ILE A 70 -19.18 0.87 10.19
C ILE A 70 -19.95 0.48 8.92
N LEU A 71 -21.28 0.43 8.96
CA LEU A 71 -22.12 0.10 7.80
C LEU A 71 -21.98 1.14 6.68
N ALA A 72 -21.88 2.44 7.01
CA ALA A 72 -21.62 3.49 6.02
C ALA A 72 -20.26 3.32 5.32
N LYS A 73 -19.25 2.82 6.04
CA LYS A 73 -17.90 2.57 5.49
C LYS A 73 -17.83 1.29 4.65
N TYR A 74 -18.64 0.29 4.97
CA TYR A 74 -18.67 -1.01 4.29
C TYR A 74 -19.98 -1.17 3.51
N GLN A 75 -20.04 -0.60 2.30
CA GLN A 75 -21.25 -0.59 1.46
C GLN A 75 -21.83 -1.98 1.17
N ASP A 76 -20.99 -3.01 1.08
CA ASP A 76 -21.41 -4.40 0.83
C ASP A 76 -21.88 -5.14 2.10
N LEU A 77 -21.73 -4.52 3.27
CA LEU A 77 -22.08 -5.09 4.56
C LEU A 77 -23.50 -4.68 4.95
N THR A 78 -24.43 -5.63 4.90
CA THR A 78 -25.80 -5.40 5.38
C THR A 78 -25.87 -5.46 6.92
N PRO A 79 -26.84 -4.79 7.55
CA PRO A 79 -27.03 -4.84 9.01
C PRO A 79 -27.18 -6.28 9.52
N GLU A 80 -27.94 -7.11 8.81
CA GLU A 80 -28.13 -8.53 9.15
C GLU A 80 -26.83 -9.33 9.12
N ARG A 81 -25.96 -9.06 8.14
CA ARG A 81 -24.64 -9.71 8.05
C ARG A 81 -23.73 -9.29 9.19
N LEU A 82 -23.78 -8.02 9.57
CA LEU A 82 -23.03 -7.52 10.72
C LEU A 82 -23.50 -8.20 12.02
N GLU A 83 -24.81 -8.31 12.24
CA GLU A 83 -25.37 -9.01 13.40
C GLU A 83 -25.01 -10.51 13.45
N MET A 84 -25.11 -11.21 12.32
CA MET A 84 -24.65 -12.61 12.24
C MET A 84 -23.15 -12.74 12.53
N ALA A 85 -22.34 -11.78 12.08
CA ALA A 85 -20.91 -11.76 12.36
C ALA A 85 -20.63 -11.52 13.85
N LYS A 86 -21.33 -10.57 14.49
CA LYS A 86 -21.23 -10.32 15.94
C LYS A 86 -21.56 -11.56 16.77
N LYS A 87 -22.65 -12.27 16.44
CA LYS A 87 -23.02 -13.55 17.08
C LYS A 87 -21.93 -14.60 16.91
N ARG A 88 -21.40 -14.75 15.69
CA ARG A 88 -20.27 -15.67 15.42
C ARG A 88 -19.01 -15.29 16.20
N TRP A 89 -18.81 -14.02 16.50
CA TRP A 89 -17.65 -13.53 17.25
C TRP A 89 -17.84 -13.51 18.77
N GLY A 90 -19.07 -13.71 19.26
CA GLY A 90 -19.42 -13.71 20.68
C GLY A 90 -19.62 -12.31 21.29
N PHE A 91 -20.00 -11.31 20.49
CA PHE A 91 -20.33 -9.97 20.99
C PHE A 91 -21.84 -9.78 21.27
N ALA A 92 -22.68 -10.67 20.75
CA ALA A 92 -24.14 -10.64 20.83
C ALA A 92 -24.67 -12.01 21.27
#